data_AF-A0A0U4W453-F1
#
_entry.id   AF-A0A0U4W453-F1
#
_cell.length_a   1.000
_cell.length_b   1.000
_cell.length_c   1.000
_cell.angle_alpha   90.00
_cell.angle_beta   90.00
_cell.angle_gamma   90.00
#
_symmetry.space_group_name_H-M   'P 1'
#
loop_
_entity.id
_entity.type
_entity.pdbx_description
1 polymer ?
#
loop_
_entity_poly.entity_id
_entity_poly.type
_entity_poly.pdbx_seq_one_letter_code
_entity_poly.pdbx_strand_id
1 'polypeptide(L)'
;MKKSVLLMALIFLPTLGFASNGEEIFKTKGCGGCHSKEYDSFAPSLKTISKSYYKKNQELKDYLQGKKPGLIKGEPKTMKGFINITKKLSEKDLSALIEYLLSF
;
A
#
# COMPACT_ATOMS: atom_id res chain seq x y z
N MET A 1 -24.57 36.13 -45.07
CA MET A 1 -23.40 36.20 -44.16
C MET A 1 -23.87 35.83 -42.76
N LYS A 2 -23.36 34.72 -42.19
CA LYS A 2 -23.34 34.36 -40.75
C LYS A 2 -23.00 32.87 -40.67
N LYS A 3 -21.70 32.55 -40.69
CA LYS A 3 -21.19 31.19 -40.45
C LYS A 3 -21.09 31.02 -38.94
N SER A 4 -22.02 30.29 -38.33
CA SER A 4 -21.94 29.91 -36.92
C SER A 4 -20.88 28.82 -36.76
N VAL A 5 -19.69 29.22 -36.33
CA VAL A 5 -18.62 28.31 -35.91
C VAL A 5 -18.99 27.83 -34.50
N LEU A 6 -19.50 26.61 -34.41
CA LEU A 6 -19.72 25.93 -33.13
C LEU A 6 -18.35 25.44 -32.64
N LEU A 7 -17.71 26.23 -31.78
CA LEU A 7 -16.45 25.88 -31.14
C LEU A 7 -16.74 24.80 -30.07
N MET A 8 -16.51 23.54 -30.43
CA MET A 8 -16.61 22.42 -29.49
C MET A 8 -15.38 22.46 -28.58
N ALA A 9 -15.51 23.13 -27.44
CA ALA A 9 -14.48 23.16 -26.41
C ALA A 9 -14.33 21.76 -25.82
N LEU A 10 -13.30 21.04 -26.25
CA LEU A 10 -12.87 19.79 -25.66
C LEU A 10 -12.30 20.11 -24.26
N ILE A 11 -13.13 19.96 -23.23
CA ILE A 11 -12.70 20.09 -21.84
C ILE A 11 -11.85 18.86 -21.53
N PHE A 12 -10.53 18.99 -21.66
CA PHE A 12 -9.57 18.02 -21.17
C PHE A 12 -9.52 18.17 -19.64
N LEU A 13 -10.45 17.51 -18.94
CA LEU A 13 -10.36 17.35 -17.49
C LEU A 13 -9.13 16.49 -17.22
N PRO A 14 -8.05 17.01 -16.60
CA PRO A 14 -7.01 16.13 -16.11
C PRO A 14 -7.69 15.26 -15.08
N THR A 15 -7.69 13.95 -15.28
CA THR A 15 -8.06 13.02 -14.23
C THR A 15 -7.04 13.21 -13.11
N LEU A 16 -7.33 14.12 -12.17
CA LEU A 16 -6.61 14.23 -10.91
C LEU A 16 -6.83 12.90 -10.20
N GLY A 17 -5.94 11.96 -10.44
CA GLY A 17 -5.95 10.68 -9.75
C GLY A 17 -5.59 10.95 -8.29
N PHE A 18 -6.59 11.09 -7.42
CA PHE A 18 -6.45 11.23 -5.97
C PHE A 18 -5.29 10.38 -5.45
N ALA A 19 -4.27 10.99 -4.83
CA ALA A 19 -3.15 10.25 -4.27
C ALA A 19 -3.68 9.25 -3.23
N SER A 20 -3.27 7.98 -3.33
CA SER A 20 -3.69 6.96 -2.37
C SER A 20 -2.94 7.20 -1.06
N ASN A 21 -3.66 7.26 0.07
CA ASN A 21 -3.07 7.48 1.39
C ASN A 21 -2.75 6.13 2.06
N GLY A 22 -1.45 5.81 2.18
CA GLY A 22 -0.98 4.56 2.78
C GLY A 22 -1.38 4.37 4.24
N GLU A 23 -1.38 5.45 5.03
CA GLU A 23 -1.80 5.40 6.44
C GLU A 23 -3.30 5.08 6.56
N GLU A 24 -4.12 5.65 5.68
CA GLU A 24 -5.55 5.38 5.66
C GLU A 24 -5.83 3.94 5.24
N ILE A 25 -5.12 3.41 4.24
CA ILE A 25 -5.21 2.00 3.85
C ILE A 25 -4.82 1.11 5.03
N PHE A 26 -3.71 1.41 5.71
CA PHE A 26 -3.25 0.67 6.88
C PHE A 26 -4.31 0.62 8.00
N LYS A 27 -4.96 1.75 8.29
CA LYS A 27 -6.04 1.85 9.28
C LYS A 27 -7.30 1.09 8.86
N THR A 28 -7.80 1.37 7.65
CA THR A 28 -9.08 0.84 7.15
C THR A 28 -9.03 -0.65 6.83
N LYS A 29 -7.85 -1.19 6.49
CA LYS A 29 -7.64 -2.64 6.33
C LYS A 29 -7.34 -3.38 7.64
N GLY A 30 -7.32 -2.66 8.77
CA GLY A 30 -7.18 -3.25 10.11
C GLY A 30 -5.75 -3.68 10.46
N CYS A 31 -4.74 -3.27 9.69
CA CYS A 31 -3.34 -3.68 9.90
C CYS A 31 -2.82 -3.27 11.28
N GLY A 32 -3.27 -2.12 11.78
CA GLY A 32 -2.91 -1.60 13.10
C GLY A 32 -3.44 -2.41 14.29
N GLY A 33 -4.34 -3.38 14.06
CA GLY A 33 -4.82 -4.28 15.11
C GLY A 33 -3.73 -5.22 15.64
N CYS A 34 -2.67 -5.47 14.86
CA CYS A 34 -1.53 -6.28 15.28
C CYS A 34 -0.19 -5.57 15.10
N HIS A 35 -0.04 -4.73 14.08
CA HIS A 35 1.21 -4.03 13.80
C HIS A 35 1.22 -2.66 14.48
N SER A 36 2.00 -2.53 15.56
CA SER A 36 2.23 -1.24 16.21
C SER A 36 3.27 -0.41 15.43
N LYS A 37 3.39 0.89 15.72
CA LYS A 37 4.43 1.74 15.09
C LYS A 37 5.84 1.41 15.58
N GLU A 38 6.03 1.30 16.90
CA GLU A 38 7.36 1.31 17.52
C GLU A 38 7.82 -0.02 18.12
N TYR A 39 6.90 -0.84 18.63
CA TYR A 39 7.25 -1.99 19.49
C TYR A 39 6.69 -3.30 18.95
N ASP A 40 7.55 -4.31 18.88
CA ASP A 40 7.15 -5.65 18.53
C ASP A 40 6.33 -6.27 19.68
N SER A 41 5.30 -7.03 19.32
CA SER A 41 4.50 -7.78 20.28
C SER A 41 4.07 -9.10 19.65
N PHE A 42 2.77 -9.32 19.47
CA PHE A 42 2.26 -10.46 18.71
C PHE A 42 2.71 -10.42 17.23
N ALA A 43 2.89 -9.23 16.65
CA ALA A 43 3.40 -9.03 15.30
C ALA A 43 4.54 -8.00 15.30
N PRO A 44 5.41 -7.98 14.26
CA PRO A 44 6.46 -6.99 14.15
C PRO A 44 5.87 -5.58 14.01
N SER A 45 6.52 -4.60 14.64
CA SER A 45 6.22 -3.19 14.48
C SER A 45 6.54 -2.69 13.07
N LEU A 46 5.99 -1.53 12.70
CA LEU A 46 6.34 -0.84 11.46
C LEU A 46 7.82 -0.50 11.42
N LYS A 47 8.41 -0.08 12.54
CA LYS A 47 9.86 0.11 12.67
C LYS A 47 10.66 -1.15 12.35
N THR A 48 10.25 -2.31 12.88
CA THR A 48 10.90 -3.59 12.59
C THR A 48 10.72 -4.00 11.13
N ILE A 49 9.52 -3.80 10.56
CA ILE A 49 9.23 -4.06 9.14
C ILE A 49 10.12 -3.19 8.25
N SER A 50 10.08 -1.87 8.45
CA SER A 50 10.86 -0.89 7.72
C SER A 50 12.35 -1.22 7.71
N LYS A 51 12.93 -1.50 8.89
CA LYS A 51 14.32 -1.91 9.02
C LYS A 51 14.63 -3.22 8.26
N SER A 52 13.75 -4.20 8.34
CA SER A 52 13.92 -5.52 7.71
C SER A 52 13.87 -5.45 6.18
N TYR A 53 13.10 -4.50 5.65
CA TYR A 53 12.89 -4.28 4.22
C TYR A 53 13.58 -3.02 3.68
N TYR A 54 14.58 -2.47 4.39
CA TYR A 54 15.34 -1.31 3.92
C TYR A 54 15.94 -1.56 2.53
N LYS A 55 15.60 -0.69 1.56
CA LYS A 55 15.95 -0.80 0.14
C LYS A 55 15.47 -2.10 -0.54
N LYS A 56 14.43 -2.73 0.01
CA LYS A 56 13.86 -4.01 -0.45
C LYS A 56 12.34 -3.90 -0.68
N ASN A 57 11.91 -2.80 -1.29
CA ASN A 57 10.50 -2.50 -1.52
C ASN A 57 9.83 -3.57 -2.40
N GLN A 58 10.56 -4.09 -3.39
CA GLN A 58 10.04 -5.15 -4.26
C GLN A 58 9.86 -6.46 -3.50
N GLU A 59 10.73 -6.77 -2.54
CA GLU A 59 10.59 -7.94 -1.69
C GLU A 59 9.36 -7.87 -0.80
N LEU A 60 9.11 -6.69 -0.21
CA LEU A 60 7.90 -6.46 0.57
C LEU A 60 6.66 -6.58 -0.31
N LYS A 61 6.70 -5.99 -1.52
CA LYS A 61 5.61 -6.10 -2.50
C LYS A 61 5.31 -7.54 -2.87
N ASP A 62 6.34 -8.32 -3.20
CA ASP A 62 6.17 -9.73 -3.58
C ASP A 62 5.60 -10.55 -2.41
N TYR A 63 6.01 -10.26 -1.17
CA TYR A 63 5.43 -10.88 0.02
C TYR A 63 3.94 -10.54 0.18
N LEU A 64 3.60 -9.24 0.12
CA LEU A 64 2.22 -8.77 0.23
C LEU A 64 1.33 -9.22 -0.95
N GLN A 65 1.92 -9.59 -2.09
CA GLN A 65 1.22 -10.23 -3.21
C GLN A 65 1.18 -11.77 -3.10
N GLY A 66 1.78 -12.36 -2.07
CA GLY A 66 1.84 -13.80 -1.85
C GLY A 66 2.73 -14.54 -2.87
N LYS A 67 3.63 -13.84 -3.56
CA LYS A 67 4.54 -14.39 -4.56
C LYS A 67 5.74 -15.09 -3.92
N LYS A 68 6.16 -14.64 -2.74
CA LYS A 68 7.30 -15.21 -1.99
C LYS A 68 7.12 -15.07 -0.48
N PRO A 69 7.80 -15.87 0.35
CA PRO A 69 7.76 -15.69 1.80
C PRO A 69 8.40 -14.36 2.23
N GLY A 70 7.94 -13.82 3.36
CA GLY A 70 8.53 -12.63 3.97
C GLY A 70 9.93 -12.87 4.53
N LEU A 71 10.69 -11.79 4.72
CA LEU A 71 12.08 -11.84 5.19
C LEU A 71 12.20 -12.02 6.71
N ILE A 72 11.17 -11.64 7.47
CA ILE A 72 11.16 -11.71 8.93
C ILE A 72 10.87 -13.14 9.36
N LYS A 73 11.79 -13.74 10.12
CA LYS A 73 11.66 -15.12 10.62
C LYS A 73 10.82 -15.15 11.90
N GLY A 74 10.04 -16.22 12.07
CA GLY A 74 9.21 -16.39 13.27
C GLY A 74 7.91 -15.58 13.25
N GLU A 75 7.55 -14.95 12.14
CA GLU A 75 6.27 -14.25 12.02
C GLU A 75 5.09 -15.21 12.28
N PRO A 76 4.04 -14.74 12.98
CA PRO A 76 2.83 -15.52 13.16
C PRO A 76 2.28 -15.98 11.81
N LYS A 77 1.94 -17.27 11.71
CA LYS A 77 1.29 -17.83 10.51
C LYS A 77 -0.02 -17.09 10.18
N THR A 78 -0.60 -16.43 11.17
CA THR A 78 -1.78 -15.56 11.07
C THR A 78 -1.63 -14.52 9.97
N MET A 79 -0.47 -13.88 9.79
CA MET A 79 -0.28 -12.84 8.77
C MET A 79 -0.54 -13.37 7.35
N LYS A 80 -0.23 -14.66 7.08
CA LYS A 80 -0.50 -15.28 5.78
C LYS A 80 -1.99 -15.25 5.40
N GLY A 81 -2.90 -15.33 6.38
CA GLY A 81 -4.34 -15.23 6.13
C GLY A 81 -4.76 -13.83 5.64
N PHE A 82 -4.04 -12.79 6.08
CA PHE A 82 -4.32 -11.39 5.72
C PHE A 82 -3.69 -10.97 4.37
N ILE A 83 -2.80 -11.78 3.78
CA ILE A 83 -2.24 -11.54 2.44
C ILE A 83 -3.33 -11.47 1.35
N ASN A 84 -4.46 -12.15 1.56
CA ASN A 84 -5.60 -12.04 0.64
C ASN A 84 -6.19 -10.62 0.57
N ILE A 85 -5.98 -9.78 1.58
CA ILE A 85 -6.40 -8.37 1.56
C ILE A 85 -5.47 -7.57 0.65
N THR A 86 -4.15 -7.70 0.84
CA THR A 86 -3.15 -6.93 0.09
C THR A 86 -3.07 -7.34 -1.38
N LYS A 87 -3.34 -8.60 -1.71
CA LYS A 87 -3.47 -9.08 -3.10
C LYS A 87 -4.61 -8.43 -3.90
N LYS A 88 -5.63 -7.92 -3.22
CA LYS A 88 -6.81 -7.28 -3.84
C LYS A 88 -6.67 -5.77 -3.97
N LEU A 89 -5.61 -5.18 -3.42
CA LEU A 89 -5.33 -3.76 -3.57
C LEU A 89 -4.92 -3.46 -5.01
N SER A 90 -5.27 -2.27 -5.49
CA SER A 90 -4.71 -1.76 -6.74
C SER A 90 -3.19 -1.60 -6.61
N GLU A 91 -2.46 -1.61 -7.72
CA GLU A 91 -1.01 -1.37 -7.72
C GLU A 91 -0.64 -0.03 -7.03
N LYS A 92 -1.50 0.99 -7.22
CA LYS A 92 -1.36 2.30 -6.58
C LYS A 92 -1.54 2.21 -5.07
N ASP A 93 -2.61 1.56 -4.60
CA ASP A 93 -2.90 1.44 -3.16
C ASP A 93 -1.88 0.57 -2.44
N LEU A 94 -1.45 -0.53 -3.08
CA LEU A 94 -0.40 -1.38 -2.54
C LEU A 94 0.92 -0.62 -2.42
N SER A 95 1.27 0.19 -3.41
CA SER A 95 2.50 1.00 -3.37
C SER A 95 2.42 2.06 -2.26
N ALA A 96 1.29 2.77 -2.14
CA ALA A 96 1.09 3.73 -1.05
C ALA A 96 1.14 3.07 0.34
N LEU A 97 0.56 1.88 0.50
CA LEU A 97 0.66 1.10 1.74
C LEU A 97 2.12 0.74 2.04
N ILE A 98 2.87 0.25 1.05
CA ILE A 98 4.29 -0.10 1.22
C ILE A 98 5.10 1.12 1.65
N GLU A 99 4.90 2.27 1.02
CA GLU A 99 5.57 3.52 1.42
C GLU A 99 5.30 3.87 2.88
N TYR A 100 4.05 3.74 3.33
CA TYR A 100 3.71 3.95 4.73
C TYR A 100 4.38 2.93 5.67
N LEU A 101 4.38 1.64 5.31
CA LEU A 101 5.03 0.61 6.14
C LEU A 101 6.55 0.83 6.29
N LEU A 102 7.17 1.49 5.31
CA LEU A 102 8.62 1.75 5.26
C LEU A 102 9.01 3.16 5.75
N SER A 103 8.07 3.96 6.25
CA SER A 103 8.32 5.33 6.72
C SER A 103 8.71 5.43 8.21
N PHE A 104 9.02 4.30 8.85
CA PHE A 104 9.31 4.17 10.30
C PHE A 104 10.74 3.68 10.55
#